data_AF-A0A9E2KG52-F1
#
_entry.id   AF-A0A9E2KG52-F1
#
_cell.length_a   1.000
_cell.length_b   1.000
_cell.length_c   1.000
_cell.angle_alpha   90.00
_cell.angle_beta   90.00
_cell.angle_gamma   90.00
#
_symmetry.space_group_name_H-M   'P 1'
#
loop_
_entity.id
_entity.type
_entity.pdbx_description
1 polymer ?
#
loop_
_entity_poly.entity_id
_entity_poly.type
_entity_poly.pdbx_seq_one_letter_code
_entity_poly.pdbx_strand_id
1 'polypeptide(L)' 'MNEKELLNQFLNAFPDSTHPLDKQRFILYALECIKNRHFIDIEAMEQKGISSDMISEYQTGYEWLRDAFRILNGDKL' A
#
# COMPACT_ATOMS: atom_id res chain seq x y z
N MET A 1 5.51 3.71 -13.80
CA MET A 1 4.09 3.46 -13.50
C MET A 1 3.71 4.43 -12.42
N ASN A 2 2.63 5.19 -12.59
CA ASN A 2 2.22 6.17 -11.59
C ASN A 2 1.40 5.50 -10.47
N GLU A 3 1.20 6.24 -9.38
CA GLU A 3 0.48 5.78 -8.19
C GLU A 3 -0.94 5.25 -8.49
N LYS A 4 -1.68 5.89 -9.40
CA LYS A 4 -3.05 5.48 -9.77
C LYS A 4 -3.07 4.16 -10.54
N GLU A 5 -2.10 3.96 -11.43
CA GLU A 5 -1.95 2.69 -12.17
C GLU A 5 -1.66 1.54 -11.21
N LEU A 6 -0.79 1.77 -10.23
CA LEU A 6 -0.45 0.79 -9.20
C LEU A 6 -1.63 0.45 -8.28
N LEU A 7 -2.39 1.48 -7.83
CA LEU A 7 -3.62 1.28 -7.06
C LEU A 7 -4.60 0.39 -7.82
N ASN A 8 -4.85 0.69 -9.10
CA ASN A 8 -5.75 -0.10 -9.94
C ASN A 8 -5.27 -1.54 -10.12
N GLN A 9 -3.96 -1.79 -10.25
CA GLN A 9 -3.42 -3.14 -10.35
C GLN A 9 -3.57 -3.92 -9.05
N PHE A 10 -3.36 -3.27 -7.91
CA PHE A 10 -3.58 -3.86 -6.59
C PHE A 10 -5.06 -4.21 -6.39
N LEU A 11 -5.98 -3.25 -6.58
CA LEU A 11 -7.40 -3.43 -6.35
C LEU A 11 -8.04 -4.46 -7.30
N ASN A 12 -7.55 -4.59 -8.54
CA ASN A 12 -8.08 -5.55 -9.51
C ASN A 12 -7.41 -6.94 -9.46
N ALA A 13 -6.44 -7.13 -8.57
CA ALA A 13 -5.87 -8.45 -8.28
C ALA A 13 -6.71 -9.16 -7.20
N PHE A 14 -6.06 -9.78 -6.21
CA PHE A 14 -6.72 -10.40 -5.07
C PHE A 14 -6.21 -9.74 -3.78
N PRO A 15 -6.73 -8.57 -3.40
CA PRO A 15 -6.27 -7.84 -2.21
C PRO A 15 -6.52 -8.58 -0.88
N ASP A 16 -7.46 -9.52 -0.82
CA ASP A 16 -7.64 -10.38 0.38
C ASP A 16 -6.78 -11.67 0.33
N SER A 17 -5.97 -11.86 -0.71
CA SER A 17 -5.10 -13.02 -0.86
C SER A 17 -3.85 -12.91 0.01
N THR A 18 -3.47 -14.02 0.62
CA THR A 18 -2.18 -14.14 1.32
C THR A 18 -1.02 -14.45 0.39
N HIS A 19 -1.27 -14.62 -0.91
CA HIS A 19 -0.25 -14.99 -1.88
C HIS A 19 0.83 -13.89 -2.01
N PRO A 20 2.13 -14.23 -2.02
CA PRO A 20 3.21 -13.24 -2.04
C PRO A 20 3.14 -12.24 -3.19
N LEU A 21 2.72 -12.68 -4.38
CA LEU A 21 2.58 -11.78 -5.55
C LEU A 21 1.48 -10.73 -5.36
N ASP A 22 0.39 -11.05 -4.67
CA ASP A 22 -0.68 -10.09 -4.38
C ASP A 22 -0.20 -9.05 -3.36
N LYS A 23 0.49 -9.50 -2.31
CA LYS A 23 1.14 -8.61 -1.34
C LYS A 23 2.18 -7.71 -1.99
N GLN A 24 2.94 -8.22 -2.97
CA GLN A 24 3.91 -7.43 -3.71
C GLN A 24 3.26 -6.27 -4.48
N ARG A 25 2.06 -6.46 -5.05
CA ARG A 25 1.31 -5.39 -5.71
C ARG A 25 0.98 -4.25 -4.75
N PHE A 26 0.54 -4.58 -3.54
CA PHE A 26 0.34 -3.59 -2.49
C PHE A 26 1.64 -2.86 -2.13
N ILE A 27 2.75 -3.59 -1.92
CA ILE A 27 4.04 -2.99 -1.56
C ILE A 27 4.50 -1.99 -2.63
N LEU A 28 4.38 -2.35 -3.92
CA LEU A 28 4.73 -1.45 -5.02
C LEU A 28 3.88 -0.18 -5.02
N TYR A 29 2.58 -0.31 -4.82
CA TYR A 29 1.66 0.82 -4.67
C TYR A 29 2.05 1.70 -3.47
N ALA A 30 2.21 1.12 -2.28
CA ALA A 30 2.56 1.81 -1.04
C ALA A 30 3.88 2.58 -1.15
N LEU A 31 4.93 1.97 -1.75
CA LEU A 31 6.21 2.62 -1.96
C LEU A 31 6.10 3.83 -2.88
N GLU A 32 5.23 3.78 -3.90
CA GLU A 32 5.02 4.92 -4.79
C GLU A 32 4.28 6.06 -4.08
N CYS A 33 3.27 5.76 -3.26
CA CYS A 33 2.65 6.76 -2.37
C CYS A 33 3.70 7.42 -1.46
N ILE A 34 4.58 6.65 -0.83
CA ILE A 34 5.62 7.17 0.06
C ILE A 34 6.55 8.14 -0.67
N LYS A 35 7.04 7.77 -1.87
CA LYS A 35 7.89 8.64 -2.69
C LYS A 35 7.20 9.95 -3.06
N ASN A 36 5.90 9.90 -3.32
CA ASN A 36 5.07 11.06 -3.65
C ASN A 36 4.58 11.84 -2.42
N ARG A 37 4.93 11.40 -1.20
CA ARG A 37 4.45 11.96 0.07
C ARG A 37 2.92 11.89 0.24
N HIS A 38 2.30 10.88 -0.34
CA HIS A 38 0.89 10.57 -0.20
C HIS A 38 0.66 9.39 0.76
N PHE A 39 -0.59 9.24 1.19
CA PHE A 39 -1.08 8.09 1.95
C PHE A 39 -1.72 7.07 1.00
N ILE A 40 -1.87 5.84 1.48
CA ILE A 40 -2.69 4.84 0.79
C ILE A 40 -4.17 5.26 0.80
N ASP A 41 -4.89 4.90 -0.26
CA ASP A 41 -6.29 5.25 -0.47
C ASP A 41 -7.21 4.20 0.18
N ILE A 42 -7.53 4.43 1.45
CA ILE A 42 -8.42 3.56 2.24
C ILE A 42 -9.83 3.57 1.66
N GLU A 43 -10.32 4.73 1.20
CA GLU A 43 -11.67 4.85 0.64
C GLU A 43 -11.82 3.97 -0.61
N ALA A 44 -10.81 3.95 -1.49
CA ALA A 44 -10.82 3.07 -2.65
C ALA A 44 -10.81 1.58 -2.28
N MET A 45 -10.14 1.21 -1.17
CA MET A 45 -10.15 -0.16 -0.66
C MET A 45 -11.53 -0.56 -0.11
N GLU A 46 -12.16 0.33 0.65
CA GLU A 46 -13.52 0.15 1.18
C GLU A 46 -14.55 0.02 0.04
N GLN A 47 -14.47 0.90 -0.96
CA GLN A 47 -15.35 0.86 -2.15
C GLN A 47 -15.17 -0.43 -2.97
N LYS A 48 -13.98 -1.05 -2.93
CA LYS A 48 -13.71 -2.33 -3.57
C LYS A 48 -14.21 -3.53 -2.77
N GLY A 49 -14.65 -3.32 -1.52
CA GLY A 49 -15.16 -4.36 -0.64
C GLY A 49 -14.08 -5.13 0.11
N ILE A 50 -12.87 -4.58 0.24
CA ILE A 50 -11.82 -5.17 1.08
C ILE A 50 -12.28 -5.12 2.54
N SER A 51 -12.05 -6.21 3.28
CA SER A 51 -12.48 -6.27 4.68
C SER A 51 -11.74 -5.25 5.56
N SER A 52 -12.39 -4.75 6.61
CA SER A 52 -11.78 -3.81 7.56
C SER A 52 -10.51 -4.36 8.20
N ASP A 53 -10.46 -5.67 8.45
CA ASP A 53 -9.30 -6.34 9.04
C ASP A 53 -8.10 -6.30 8.07
N MET A 54 -8.33 -6.59 6.79
CA MET A 54 -7.30 -6.50 5.76
C MET A 54 -6.87 -5.05 5.51
N ILE A 55 -7.79 -4.08 5.53
CA ILE A 55 -7.45 -2.65 5.46
C ILE A 55 -6.54 -2.25 6.62
N SER A 56 -6.83 -2.71 7.84
CA SER A 56 -5.99 -2.47 9.02
C SER A 56 -4.59 -3.08 8.86
N GLU A 57 -4.49 -4.30 8.30
CA GLU A 57 -3.20 -4.91 7.97
C GLU A 57 -2.41 -4.08 6.94
N TYR A 58 -3.09 -3.59 5.89
CA TYR A 58 -2.46 -2.75 4.88
C TYR A 58 -2.01 -1.40 5.43
N GLN A 59 -2.81 -0.77 6.30
CA GLN A 59 -2.43 0.46 6.97
C GLN A 59 -1.18 0.26 7.84
N THR A 60 -1.17 -0.80 8.66
CA THR A 60 -0.02 -1.15 9.50
C THR A 60 1.22 -1.41 8.64
N GLY A 61 1.07 -2.14 7.52
CA GLY A 61 2.14 -2.40 6.58
C GLY A 61 2.68 -1.14 5.90
N TYR A 62 1.80 -0.21 5.53
CA TYR A 62 2.19 1.08 4.95
C TYR A 62 3.00 1.92 5.94
N GLU A 63 2.58 2.00 7.20
CA GLU A 63 3.30 2.75 8.24
C GLU A 63 4.71 2.21 8.44
N TRP A 64 4.84 0.88 8.52
CA TRP A 64 6.15 0.21 8.57
C TRP A 64 7.02 0.52 7.36
N LEU A 65 6.47 0.43 6.15
CA LEU A 65 7.21 0.74 4.91
C LEU A 65 7.66 2.19 4.85
N ARG A 66 6.80 3.13 5.28
CA ARG A 66 7.11 4.56 5.31
C ARG A 66 8.26 4.84 6.25
N ASP A 67 8.21 4.29 7.46
CA ASP A 67 9.24 4.54 8.47
C ASP A 67 10.56 3.89 8.08
N ALA A 68 10.52 2.66 7.55
CA ALA A 68 11.70 2.00 6.98
C ALA A 68 12.31 2.81 5.81
N PHE A 69 11.48 3.32 4.90
CA PHE A 69 11.93 4.13 3.77
C PHE A 69 12.61 5.42 4.25
N ARG A 70 12.07 6.10 5.26
CA ARG A 70 12.68 7.31 5.86
C ARG A 70 14.06 7.01 6.44
N ILE A 71 14.16 5.96 7.26
CA ILE A 71 15.43 5.54 7.88
C ILE A 71 16.48 5.22 6.81
N LEU A 72 16.11 4.46 5.78
CA LEU A 72 17.04 4.06 4.72
C LEU A 72 17.50 5.22 3.85
N ASN A 73 16.69 6.28 3.72
CA ASN A 73 17.06 7.48 2.96
C ASN A 73 17.66 8.60 3.82
N GLY A 74 17.88 8.36 5.11
CA GLY A 74 18.51 9.33 6.02
C GLY A 74 17.61 10.49 6.45
N ASP A 75 16.28 10.36 6.28
CA ASP A 75 15.33 11.30 6.85
C ASP A 75 15.34 11.15 8.38
N LYS A 76 15.48 12.27 9.10
CA LYS A 76 15.41 12.26 10.58
C LYS A 76 13.96 11.98 11.01
N LEU A 77 13.82 11.06 11.97
CA LEU A 77 12.55 10.73 12.64
C LEU A 77 11.93 11.94 13.34
#